data_AF-A0A5D2U2S3-F1
#
_entry.id   AF-A0A5D2U2S3-F1
#
_cell.length_a   1.000
_cell.length_b   1.000
_cell.length_c   1.000
_cell.angle_alpha   90.00
_cell.angle_beta   90.00
_cell.angle_gamma   90.00
#
_symmetry.space_group_name_H-M   'P 1'
#
loop_
_entity.id
_entity.type
_entity.pdbx_description
1 polymer ?
#
loop_
_entity_poly.entity_id
_entity_poly.type
_entity_poly.pdbx_seq_one_letter_code
_entity_poly.pdbx_strand_id
1 'polypeptide(L)'
;MLRLASKRLLGLTSREIPSRPVQILPRLYHENVIDHYNNPRNVGSFDKNDPNVGTGLVGAPACGDVMKLQIKIDEESGKIVDACFKTFGCGSAIASSSVATEWVKGKSMDEVLTIKNTEIAKHLSLPPVKLHCSMLAEDAIKAAVKDMELKRAKLKGNSSADAANAPIEKAADA
;
A
#
# COMPACT_ATOMS: atom_id res chain seq x y z
N MET A 1 57.91 65.04 -30.80
CA MET A 1 56.51 65.34 -31.13
C MET A 1 55.62 64.28 -30.52
N LEU A 2 54.80 64.68 -29.54
CA LEU A 2 53.79 63.85 -28.88
C LEU A 2 52.71 63.41 -29.87
N ARG A 3 52.30 62.13 -29.81
CA ARG A 3 50.91 61.72 -30.09
C ARG A 3 50.47 60.66 -29.08
N LEU A 4 49.72 61.10 -28.08
CA LEU A 4 48.76 60.29 -27.35
C LEU A 4 47.61 59.90 -28.28
N ALA A 5 47.16 58.65 -28.24
CA ALA A 5 45.75 58.32 -28.42
C ALA A 5 45.42 56.88 -27.94
N SER A 6 44.80 56.83 -26.76
CA SER A 6 43.61 56.02 -26.41
C SER A 6 43.66 54.49 -26.59
N LYS A 7 44.09 53.79 -25.53
CA LYS A 7 43.67 52.40 -25.26
C LYS A 7 42.20 52.42 -24.84
N ARG A 8 41.30 51.98 -25.72
CA ARG A 8 39.93 51.60 -25.35
C ARG A 8 40.00 50.38 -24.43
N LEU A 9 39.74 50.60 -23.15
CA LEU A 9 39.63 49.57 -22.12
C LEU A 9 38.24 48.89 -22.25
N LEU A 10 38.14 47.85 -23.07
CA LEU A 10 36.99 46.93 -23.05
C LEU A 10 37.20 45.92 -21.92
N GLY A 11 36.99 46.36 -20.69
CA GLY A 11 36.92 45.51 -19.52
C GLY A 11 35.52 44.93 -19.36
N LEU A 12 35.14 43.97 -20.22
CA LEU A 12 34.06 43.03 -19.90
C LEU A 12 34.59 42.08 -18.84
N THR A 13 34.49 42.47 -17.56
CA THR A 13 34.71 41.55 -16.47
C THR A 13 33.54 40.57 -16.46
N SER A 14 33.69 39.44 -17.16
CA SER A 14 32.86 38.26 -16.90
C SER A 14 32.93 37.99 -15.41
N ARG A 15 31.83 38.30 -14.72
CA ARG A 15 31.61 37.87 -13.35
C ARG A 15 31.45 36.36 -13.43
N GLU A 16 32.55 35.62 -13.32
CA GLU A 16 32.49 34.18 -13.15
C GLU A 16 31.73 33.92 -11.86
N ILE A 17 30.49 33.43 -12.01
CA ILE A 17 29.71 32.93 -10.89
C ILE A 17 30.45 31.67 -10.45
N PRO A 18 31.01 31.60 -9.23
CA PRO A 18 31.64 30.39 -8.77
C PRO A 18 30.59 29.28 -8.78
N SER A 19 30.79 28.29 -9.66
CA SER A 19 29.97 27.09 -9.71
C SER A 19 30.19 26.34 -8.41
N ARG A 20 29.30 26.57 -7.43
CA ARG A 20 29.28 25.76 -6.21
C ARG A 20 29.20 24.30 -6.66
N PRO A 21 30.09 23.41 -6.19
CA PRO A 21 29.93 22.00 -6.46
C PRO A 21 28.55 21.60 -5.93
N VAL A 22 27.68 21.15 -6.82
CA VAL A 22 26.40 20.56 -6.43
C VAL A 22 26.78 19.32 -5.64
N GLN A 23 26.73 19.42 -4.32
CA GLN A 23 26.88 18.26 -3.46
C GLN A 23 25.65 17.37 -3.71
N ILE A 24 25.82 16.36 -4.56
CA ILE A 24 24.83 15.32 -4.78
C ILE A 24 24.81 14.49 -3.51
N LEU A 25 24.04 14.93 -2.52
CA LEU A 25 23.74 14.10 -1.36
C LEU A 25 23.06 12.84 -1.90
N PRO A 26 23.57 11.64 -1.56
CA PRO A 26 22.87 10.42 -1.92
C PRO A 26 21.44 10.51 -1.38
N ARG A 27 20.44 10.23 -2.23
CA ARG A 27 19.05 10.14 -1.79
C ARG A 27 18.93 8.89 -0.93
N LEU A 28 19.24 9.04 0.35
CA LEU A 28 19.28 7.95 1.32
C LEU A 28 17.86 7.48 1.61
N TYR A 29 17.55 6.27 1.16
CA TYR A 29 16.44 5.50 1.71
C TYR A 29 16.93 4.85 3.00
N HIS A 30 16.03 4.72 3.98
CA HIS A 30 16.33 3.96 5.19
C HIS A 30 16.56 2.49 4.84
N GLU A 31 17.44 1.79 5.57
CA GLU A 31 17.80 0.40 5.30
C GLU A 31 16.57 -0.52 5.25
N ASN A 32 15.62 -0.33 6.18
CA ASN A 32 14.34 -1.05 6.17
C ASN A 32 13.56 -0.87 4.85
N VAL A 33 13.52 0.35 4.30
CA VAL A 33 12.85 0.61 3.02
C VAL A 33 13.56 -0.15 1.90
N ILE A 34 14.90 -0.14 1.90
CA ILE A 34 15.71 -0.84 0.89
C ILE A 34 15.49 -2.35 0.98
N ASP A 35 15.47 -2.91 2.19
CA ASP A 35 15.28 -4.34 2.41
C ASP A 35 13.90 -4.81 1.93
N HIS A 36 12.82 -4.15 2.34
CA HIS A 36 11.47 -4.50 1.86
C HIS A 36 11.24 -4.16 0.38
N TYR A 37 12.03 -3.26 -0.22
CA TYR A 37 11.97 -2.99 -1.64
C TYR A 37 12.68 -4.08 -2.47
N ASN A 38 13.88 -4.48 -2.05
CA ASN A 38 14.67 -5.50 -2.76
C ASN A 38 14.14 -6.91 -2.52
N ASN A 39 13.67 -7.20 -1.31
CA ASN A 39 13.15 -8.49 -0.88
C ASN A 39 11.73 -8.35 -0.31
N PRO A 40 10.74 -7.92 -1.12
CA PRO A 40 9.39 -7.73 -0.62
C PRO A 40 8.77 -9.05 -0.14
N ARG A 41 8.15 -9.03 1.04
CA ARG A 41 7.56 -10.23 1.66
C ARG A 41 6.12 -10.38 1.23
N ASN A 42 5.72 -11.60 0.89
CA ASN A 42 4.32 -11.93 0.59
C ASN A 42 3.76 -11.23 -0.66
N VAL A 43 4.61 -11.02 -1.67
CA VAL A 43 4.15 -10.63 -3.00
C VAL A 43 3.37 -11.78 -3.61
N GLY A 44 2.13 -11.53 -4.02
CA GLY A 44 1.27 -12.58 -4.54
C GLY A 44 -0.18 -12.17 -4.68
N SER A 45 -1.03 -13.13 -4.95
CA SER A 45 -2.47 -12.92 -4.95
C SER A 45 -3.20 -14.21 -4.67
N PHE A 46 -4.30 -14.11 -3.93
CA PHE A 46 -5.23 -15.21 -3.72
C PHE A 46 -6.38 -15.15 -4.74
N ASP A 47 -7.10 -16.26 -4.87
CA ASP A 47 -8.35 -16.30 -5.61
C ASP A 47 -9.36 -15.35 -4.98
N LYS A 48 -10.03 -14.55 -5.81
CA LYS A 48 -11.06 -13.61 -5.38
C LYS A 48 -12.36 -14.32 -4.99
N ASN A 49 -12.59 -15.51 -5.55
CA ASN A 49 -13.79 -16.32 -5.33
C ASN A 49 -13.75 -17.08 -4.01
N ASP A 50 -12.58 -17.19 -3.37
CA ASP A 50 -12.46 -17.82 -2.06
C ASP A 50 -13.30 -17.04 -1.03
N PRO A 51 -14.26 -17.69 -0.33
CA PRO A 51 -15.09 -17.04 0.68
C PRO A 51 -14.29 -16.53 1.88
N ASN A 52 -13.10 -17.08 2.11
CA ASN A 52 -12.23 -16.75 3.22
C ASN A 52 -11.19 -15.68 2.89
N VAL A 53 -11.24 -15.10 1.69
CA VAL A 53 -10.28 -14.10 1.22
C VAL A 53 -10.92 -12.72 1.08
N GLY A 54 -10.35 -11.75 1.79
CA GLY A 54 -10.70 -10.34 1.71
C GLY A 54 -9.84 -9.64 0.70
N THR A 55 -10.40 -8.75 -0.10
CA THR A 55 -9.63 -7.98 -1.07
C THR A 55 -9.86 -6.48 -0.89
N GLY A 56 -8.80 -5.77 -0.48
CA GLY A 56 -8.74 -4.31 -0.51
C GLY A 56 -8.00 -3.85 -1.75
N LEU A 57 -8.63 -3.05 -2.60
CA LEU A 57 -7.98 -2.34 -3.70
C LEU A 57 -8.14 -0.84 -3.46
N VAL A 58 -7.02 -0.15 -3.28
CA VAL A 58 -6.98 1.28 -2.95
C VAL A 58 -5.94 2.00 -3.81
N GLY A 59 -6.05 3.33 -3.85
CA GLY A 59 -5.20 4.19 -4.67
C GLY A 59 -5.82 4.53 -6.02
N ALA A 60 -5.14 5.41 -6.74
CA ALA A 60 -5.61 5.93 -8.03
C ALA A 60 -4.44 5.98 -9.01
N PRO A 61 -4.61 5.49 -10.26
CA PRO A 61 -3.56 5.55 -11.28
C PRO A 61 -3.03 6.97 -11.53
N ALA A 62 -3.90 7.98 -11.40
CA ALA A 62 -3.52 9.40 -11.56
C ALA A 62 -2.49 9.87 -10.53
N CYS A 63 -2.48 9.29 -9.32
CA CYS A 63 -1.54 9.61 -8.26
C CYS A 63 -0.25 8.78 -8.33
N GLY A 64 -0.20 7.78 -9.22
CA GLY A 64 0.95 6.91 -9.40
C GLY A 64 1.09 5.79 -8.36
N ASP A 65 0.17 5.70 -7.39
CA ASP A 65 0.18 4.66 -6.36
C ASP A 65 -1.17 3.89 -6.34
N VAL A 66 -1.11 2.57 -6.47
CA VAL A 66 -2.25 1.64 -6.41
C VAL A 66 -1.82 0.38 -5.67
N MET A 67 -2.57 0.00 -4.64
CA MET A 67 -2.27 -1.16 -3.81
C MET A 67 -3.46 -2.12 -3.76
N LYS A 68 -3.20 -3.38 -4.05
CA LYS A 68 -4.10 -4.51 -3.81
C LYS A 68 -3.54 -5.33 -2.65
N LEU A 69 -4.26 -5.38 -1.54
CA LEU A 69 -3.96 -6.23 -0.39
C LEU A 69 -5.05 -7.28 -0.23
N GLN A 70 -4.65 -8.53 -0.05
CA GLN A 70 -5.55 -9.64 0.18
C GLN A 70 -5.19 -10.33 1.49
N ILE A 71 -6.20 -10.59 2.31
CA ILE A 71 -6.05 -11.32 3.59
C ILE A 71 -6.84 -12.62 3.49
N LYS A 72 -6.28 -13.71 4.02
CA LYS A 72 -6.96 -14.99 4.16
C LYS A 72 -7.21 -15.23 5.64
N ILE A 73 -8.47 -15.53 5.98
CA ILE A 73 -8.91 -15.74 7.35
C ILE A 73 -9.21 -17.22 7.55
N ASP A 74 -8.88 -17.73 8.72
CA ASP A 74 -9.33 -19.04 9.16
C ASP A 74 -10.73 -18.95 9.80
N GLU A 75 -11.62 -19.86 9.41
CA GLU A 75 -13.02 -19.85 9.84
C GLU A 75 -13.17 -20.20 11.32
N GLU A 76 -12.33 -21.11 11.81
CA GLU A 76 -12.40 -21.62 13.19
C GLU A 76 -11.85 -20.59 14.19
N SER A 77 -10.63 -20.09 13.95
CA SER A 77 -9.98 -19.14 14.85
C SER A 77 -10.41 -17.70 14.64
N GLY A 78 -10.97 -17.36 13.47
CA GLY A 78 -11.28 -15.98 13.08
C GLY A 78 -10.05 -15.09 12.86
N LYS A 79 -8.84 -15.68 12.78
CA LYS A 79 -7.57 -14.96 12.62
C LYS A 79 -7.09 -14.98 11.18
N ILE A 80 -6.26 -13.99 10.83
CA ILE A 80 -5.63 -13.91 9.51
C ILE A 80 -4.48 -14.92 9.47
N VAL A 81 -4.61 -15.95 8.64
CA VAL A 81 -3.58 -16.99 8.46
C VAL A 81 -2.51 -16.57 7.46
N ASP A 82 -2.90 -15.83 6.43
CA ASP A 82 -1.99 -15.38 5.40
C ASP A 82 -2.46 -14.06 4.80
N ALA A 83 -1.53 -13.34 4.20
CA ALA A 83 -1.79 -12.07 3.53
C ALA A 83 -0.83 -11.92 2.36
N CYS A 84 -1.34 -11.45 1.23
CA CYS A 84 -0.55 -11.18 0.04
C CYS A 84 -0.86 -9.79 -0.51
N PHE A 85 0.12 -9.18 -1.18
CA PHE A 85 -0.08 -7.91 -1.84
C PHE A 85 0.46 -7.86 -3.27
N LYS A 86 -0.11 -6.94 -4.04
CA LYS A 86 0.43 -6.41 -5.29
C LYS A 86 0.29 -4.90 -5.24
N THR A 87 1.36 -4.19 -5.50
CA THR A 87 1.34 -2.72 -5.48
C THR A 87 2.08 -2.17 -6.68
N PHE A 88 1.60 -1.03 -7.15
CA PHE A 88 2.23 -0.20 -8.15
C PHE A 88 2.46 1.14 -7.48
N GLY A 89 3.70 1.62 -7.45
CA GLY A 89 4.05 2.85 -6.76
C GLY A 89 5.54 3.00 -6.55
N CYS A 90 5.91 4.04 -5.80
CA CYS A 90 7.31 4.26 -5.46
C CYS A 90 7.86 3.20 -4.48
N GLY A 91 9.19 3.08 -4.35
CA GLY A 91 9.80 2.09 -3.45
C GLY A 91 9.32 2.14 -2.00
N SER A 92 8.99 3.34 -1.50
CA SER A 92 8.37 3.52 -0.18
C SER A 92 6.96 2.93 -0.09
N ALA A 93 6.18 2.96 -1.16
CA ALA A 93 4.87 2.31 -1.22
C ALA A 93 5.03 0.78 -1.18
N ILE A 94 5.97 0.23 -1.96
CA ILE A 94 6.30 -1.20 -1.94
C ILE A 94 6.72 -1.67 -0.54
N ALA A 95 7.64 -0.93 0.09
CA ALA A 95 8.07 -1.23 1.45
C ALA A 95 6.92 -1.15 2.46
N SER A 96 6.07 -0.12 2.37
CA SER A 96 4.91 0.05 3.26
C SER A 96 3.91 -1.10 3.09
N SER A 97 3.66 -1.54 1.85
CA SER A 97 2.80 -2.69 1.57
C SER A 97 3.36 -4.00 2.12
N SER A 98 4.67 -4.23 1.99
CA SER A 98 5.33 -5.43 2.53
C SER A 98 5.22 -5.49 4.05
N VAL A 99 5.54 -4.39 4.74
CA VAL A 99 5.45 -4.31 6.20
C VAL A 99 4.02 -4.54 6.67
N ALA A 100 3.04 -3.92 5.99
CA ALA A 100 1.63 -4.12 6.28
C ALA A 100 1.24 -5.60 6.20
N THR A 101 1.63 -6.33 5.15
CA THR A 101 1.30 -7.76 5.02
C THR A 101 1.92 -8.64 6.09
N GLU A 102 3.10 -8.29 6.60
CA GLU A 102 3.73 -9.04 7.70
C GLU A 102 3.01 -8.77 9.02
N TRP A 103 2.59 -7.52 9.25
CA TRP A 103 1.95 -7.13 10.51
C TRP A 103 0.52 -7.61 10.66
N VAL A 104 -0.18 -7.89 9.57
CA VAL A 104 -1.55 -8.42 9.62
C VAL A 104 -1.61 -9.93 9.86
N LYS A 105 -0.52 -10.66 9.58
CA LYS A 105 -0.48 -12.11 9.76
C LYS A 105 -0.57 -12.47 11.24
N GLY A 106 -1.40 -13.47 11.55
CA GLY A 106 -1.59 -13.99 12.91
C GLY A 106 -2.49 -13.14 13.81
N LYS A 107 -2.92 -11.96 13.36
CA LYS A 107 -3.79 -11.05 14.11
C LYS A 107 -5.27 -11.28 13.81
N SER A 108 -6.14 -10.83 14.72
CA SER A 108 -7.59 -10.77 14.48
C SER A 108 -7.96 -9.56 13.61
N MET A 109 -9.17 -9.55 13.05
CA MET A 109 -9.65 -8.41 12.26
C MET A 109 -9.69 -7.11 13.09
N ASP A 110 -10.08 -7.19 14.35
CA ASP A 110 -10.15 -6.02 15.24
C ASP A 110 -8.76 -5.46 15.56
N GLU A 111 -7.79 -6.33 15.82
CA GLU A 111 -6.39 -5.93 16.07
C GLU A 111 -5.78 -5.26 14.85
N VAL A 112 -6.11 -5.76 13.66
CA VAL A 112 -5.57 -5.23 12.41
C VAL A 112 -6.09 -3.83 12.11
N LEU A 113 -7.32 -3.51 12.51
CA LEU A 113 -7.88 -2.16 12.39
C LEU A 113 -7.19 -1.15 13.32
N THR A 114 -6.48 -1.60 14.36
CA THR A 114 -5.72 -0.71 15.25
C THR A 114 -4.39 -0.25 14.66
N ILE A 115 -3.90 -0.90 13.60
CA ILE A 115 -2.65 -0.54 12.92
C ILE A 115 -2.81 0.82 12.26
N LYS A 116 -1.92 1.77 12.61
CA LYS A 116 -1.94 3.14 12.09
C LYS A 116 -0.80 3.39 11.12
N ASN A 117 -1.04 4.26 10.15
CA ASN A 117 -0.02 4.75 9.22
C ASN A 117 1.21 5.31 9.94
N THR A 118 1.03 5.95 11.09
CA THR A 118 2.12 6.55 11.88
C THR A 118 3.12 5.51 12.37
N GLU A 119 2.67 4.30 12.67
CA GLU A 119 3.53 3.20 13.12
C GLU A 119 4.34 2.65 11.97
N ILE A 120 3.71 2.45 10.80
CA ILE A 120 4.37 2.03 9.55
C ILE A 120 5.40 3.06 9.12
N ALA A 121 5.04 4.35 9.12
CA ALA A 121 5.92 5.45 8.76
C ALA A 121 7.13 5.53 9.70
N LYS A 122 6.92 5.34 11.00
CA LYS A 122 8.00 5.33 11.99
C LYS A 122 8.91 4.12 11.80
N HIS A 123 8.35 2.94 11.54
CA HIS A 123 9.12 1.71 11.32
C HIS A 123 10.03 1.80 10.09
N LEU A 124 9.54 2.42 9.01
CA LEU A 124 10.29 2.64 7.77
C LEU A 124 11.10 3.95 7.77
N SER A 125 11.06 4.73 8.85
CA SER A 125 11.66 6.07 8.95
C SER A 125 11.34 6.95 7.72
N LEU A 126 10.07 6.98 7.33
CA LEU A 126 9.66 7.71 6.13
C LEU A 126 9.77 9.23 6.35
N PRO A 127 10.36 9.98 5.39
CA PRO A 127 10.33 11.43 5.45
C PRO A 127 8.89 11.96 5.24
N PRO A 128 8.58 13.18 5.71
CA PRO A 128 7.23 13.75 5.64
C PRO A 128 6.58 13.71 4.25
N VAL A 129 7.37 13.83 3.19
CA VAL A 129 6.91 13.81 1.79
C VAL A 129 6.34 12.45 1.37
N LYS A 130 6.71 11.36 2.06
CA LYS A 130 6.34 9.98 1.74
C LYS A 130 5.32 9.36 2.69
N LEU A 131 4.71 10.16 3.57
CA LEU A 131 3.68 9.67 4.51
C LEU A 131 2.39 9.16 3.82
N HIS A 132 2.11 9.60 2.59
CA HIS A 132 0.99 9.06 1.81
C HIS A 132 1.14 7.56 1.52
N CYS A 133 2.37 7.04 1.43
CA CYS A 133 2.63 5.62 1.21
C CYS A 133 2.17 4.77 2.40
N SER A 134 2.37 5.26 3.62
CA SER A 134 1.87 4.60 4.84
C SER A 134 0.37 4.73 5.01
N MET A 135 -0.24 5.84 4.57
CA MET A 135 -1.70 5.99 4.56
C MET A 135 -2.36 5.02 3.59
N LEU A 136 -1.80 4.85 2.39
CA LEU A 136 -2.28 3.88 1.40
C LEU A 136 -2.28 2.45 1.98
N ALA A 137 -1.25 2.08 2.74
CA ALA A 137 -1.18 0.76 3.37
C ALA A 137 -2.26 0.56 4.45
N GLU A 138 -2.51 1.57 5.29
CA GLU A 138 -3.60 1.55 6.28
C GLU A 138 -4.98 1.44 5.59
N ASP A 139 -5.21 2.23 4.55
CA ASP A 139 -6.46 2.22 3.80
C ASP A 139 -6.68 0.85 3.11
N ALA A 140 -5.62 0.23 2.60
CA ALA A 140 -5.67 -1.10 1.99
C ALA A 140 -6.09 -2.17 3.01
N ILE A 141 -5.53 -2.10 4.23
CA ILE A 141 -5.88 -3.00 5.33
C ILE A 141 -7.37 -2.87 5.67
N LYS A 142 -7.85 -1.64 5.89
CA LYS A 142 -9.24 -1.36 6.23
C LYS A 142 -10.20 -1.82 5.13
N ALA A 143 -9.84 -1.59 3.86
CA ALA A 143 -10.63 -2.04 2.73
C ALA A 143 -10.71 -3.58 2.66
N ALA A 144 -9.61 -4.29 2.92
CA ALA A 144 -9.59 -5.75 2.91
C ALA A 144 -10.41 -6.36 4.04
N VAL A 145 -10.36 -5.79 5.24
CA VAL A 145 -11.21 -6.21 6.38
C VAL A 145 -12.68 -5.96 6.08
N LYS A 146 -13.03 -4.77 5.56
CA LYS A 146 -14.41 -4.44 5.18
C LYS A 146 -14.97 -5.39 4.13
N ASP A 147 -14.19 -5.76 3.13
CA ASP A 147 -14.60 -6.75 2.13
C ASP A 147 -14.90 -8.11 2.76
N MET A 148 -14.09 -8.55 3.75
CA MET A 148 -14.36 -9.78 4.50
C MET A 148 -15.64 -9.73 5.32
N GLU A 149 -15.88 -8.62 6.02
CA GLU A 149 -17.11 -8.44 6.78
C GLU A 149 -18.35 -8.52 5.88
N LEU A 150 -18.30 -7.89 4.71
CA LEU A 150 -19.37 -7.94 3.72
C LEU A 150 -19.59 -9.36 3.18
N LYS A 151 -18.51 -10.09 2.87
CA LYS A 151 -18.60 -11.49 2.42
C LYS A 151 -19.20 -12.39 3.51
N ARG A 152 -18.74 -12.25 4.77
CA ARG A 152 -19.27 -13.00 5.92
C ARG A 152 -20.75 -12.68 6.19
N ALA A 153 -21.15 -11.42 6.06
CA ALA A 153 -22.55 -11.02 6.18
C ALA A 153 -23.43 -11.66 5.09
N LYS A 154 -22.94 -11.70 3.84
CA LYS A 154 -23.65 -12.32 2.71
C LYS A 154 -23.80 -13.83 2.87
N LEU A 155 -22.77 -14.52 3.36
CA LEU A 155 -22.84 -15.97 3.65
C LEU A 155 -23.87 -16.31 4.73
N LYS A 156 -23.92 -15.49 5.81
CA LYS A 156 -24.94 -15.64 6.87
C LYS A 156 -26.36 -15.34 6.37
N GLY A 157 -26.53 -14.36 5.48
CA GLY A 157 -27.82 -13.99 4.90
C GLY A 157 -28.37 -14.98 3.88
N ASN A 158 -27.51 -15.69 3.14
CA ASN A 158 -27.95 -16.72 2.19
C ASN A 158 -28.34 -18.05 2.87
N SER A 159 -27.80 -18.33 4.06
CA SER A 159 -28.07 -19.58 4.78
C SER A 159 -29.50 -19.66 5.35
N SER A 160 -30.24 -18.55 5.40
CA SER A 160 -31.65 -18.50 5.83
C SER A 160 -32.66 -18.51 4.68
N ALA A 161 -32.22 -18.37 3.42
CA ALA A 161 -33.11 -18.34 2.25
C ALA A 161 -33.34 -19.74 1.64
N ASP A 162 -32.41 -20.69 1.82
CA ASP A 162 -32.51 -22.05 1.26
C ASP A 162 -33.35 -23.02 2.11
N ALA A 163 -33.84 -22.60 3.28
CA ALA A 163 -34.76 -23.41 4.10
C ALA A 163 -36.24 -23.31 3.65
N ALA A 164 -36.56 -22.47 2.65
CA ALA A 164 -37.93 -22.19 2.24
C ALA A 164 -38.39 -22.92 0.96
N ASN A 165 -37.61 -23.86 0.41
CA ASN A 165 -38.02 -24.59 -0.80
C ASN A 165 -37.88 -26.11 -0.63
N ALA A 166 -38.63 -26.66 0.33
CA ALA A 166 -38.98 -28.08 0.30
C ALA A 166 -40.15 -28.26 -0.68
N PRO A 167 -40.05 -29.15 -1.69
CA PRO A 167 -41.20 -29.44 -2.54
C PRO A 167 -42.28 -30.13 -1.71
N ILE A 168 -43.44 -29.47 -1.60
CA ILE A 168 -44.67 -30.06 -1.08
C ILE A 168 -45.14 -31.08 -2.13
N GLU A 169 -44.81 -32.34 -1.92
CA GLU A 169 -45.37 -33.45 -2.68
C GLU A 169 -46.86 -33.54 -2.35
N LYS A 170 -47.69 -33.28 -3.37
CA LYS A 170 -49.15 -33.34 -3.30
C LYS A 170 -49.61 -34.77 -3.02
N ALA A 171 -50.16 -35.03 -1.84
CA ALA A 171 -51.14 -36.09 -1.67
C ALA A 171 -52.51 -35.52 -2.08
N ALA A 172 -53.02 -35.96 -3.22
CA ALA A 172 -54.40 -35.78 -3.65
C ALA A 172 -55.06 -37.17 -3.75
N ASP A 173 -56.28 -37.21 -3.25
CA ASP A 173 -57.28 -38.28 -3.12
C ASP A 173 -57.26 -39.46 -4.10
N ALA A 174 -57.45 -40.67 -3.54
CA ALA A 174 -58.33 -41.73 -4.03
C ALA A 174 -58.74 -42.66 -2.88
#